data_AF-A0AAN8GWI7-F1
#
_entry.id   AF-A0AAN8GWI7-F1
#
_cell.length_a   1.000
_cell.length_b   1.000
_cell.length_c   1.000
_cell.angle_alpha   90.00
_cell.angle_beta   90.00
_cell.angle_gamma   90.00
#
_symmetry.space_group_name_H-M   'P 1'
#
loop_
_entity.id
_entity.type
_entity.pdbx_description
1 polymer ?
#
loop_
_entity_poly.entity_id
_entity_poly.type
_entity_poly.pdbx_seq_one_letter_code
_entity_poly.pdbx_strand_id
1 'polypeptide(L)'
;MKKHCRTHTHFPLCADDNWVSKCPSGCRLQGLISQMESKVERKLTKLCKTAKIHEDATEKSMAVMTGAYNHNRRFLVSRYVSELKFVEQSEVLALKLTSLRKRSSKLSLKLKEVNRDVQKQLVDLYRTEVEVDVQLRACSGSCKLVFPFSVDHHSFQTLQTDLRPRDKTPHQRRTVVSPPEDVPHMKLQTVDEHPTSPEYKSIPTVRRELLTQFEDIPQNRVFMEDLETEELH
;
A
#
# COMPACT_ATOMS: atom_id res chain seq x y z
N MET A 1 -0.12 -76.32 51.57
CA MET A 1 -1.24 -76.27 52.55
C MET A 1 -1.97 -74.94 52.44
N LYS A 2 -3.24 -74.92 51.95
CA LYS A 2 -4.07 -73.70 51.94
C LYS A 2 -4.63 -73.47 53.35
N LYS A 3 -4.11 -72.48 54.08
CA LYS A 3 -4.71 -72.03 55.35
C LYS A 3 -6.09 -71.44 55.05
N HIS A 4 -7.15 -72.08 55.56
CA HIS A 4 -8.52 -71.58 55.44
C HIS A 4 -8.73 -70.47 56.47
N CYS A 5 -8.94 -69.23 56.03
CA CYS A 5 -9.46 -68.18 56.90
C CYS A 5 -10.98 -68.40 57.01
N ARG A 6 -11.44 -68.99 58.11
CA ARG A 6 -12.88 -69.19 58.36
C ARG A 6 -13.53 -67.84 58.68
N THR A 7 -14.63 -67.52 58.02
CA THR A 7 -15.57 -66.46 58.42
C THR A 7 -16.28 -66.92 59.71
N HIS A 8 -15.62 -66.78 60.85
CA HIS A 8 -16.27 -66.95 62.14
C HIS A 8 -17.05 -65.67 62.48
N THR A 9 -18.38 -65.75 62.40
CA THR A 9 -19.37 -64.69 62.69
C THR A 9 -19.53 -64.35 64.18
N HIS A 10 -18.59 -64.76 65.05
CA HIS A 10 -18.73 -64.67 66.52
C HIS A 10 -17.97 -63.51 67.20
N PHE A 11 -17.40 -62.56 66.45
CA PHE A 11 -16.79 -61.39 67.05
C PHE A 11 -17.85 -60.29 67.29
N PRO A 12 -17.99 -59.74 68.51
CA PRO A 12 -18.90 -58.62 68.75
C PRO A 12 -18.46 -57.40 67.92
N LEU A 13 -19.43 -56.57 67.52
CA LEU A 13 -19.14 -55.31 66.84
C LEU A 13 -18.26 -54.43 67.73
N CYS A 14 -17.29 -53.75 67.12
CA CYS A 14 -16.41 -52.85 67.84
C CYS A 14 -17.17 -51.56 68.18
N ALA A 15 -17.14 -51.16 69.45
CA ALA A 15 -17.46 -49.79 69.90
C ALA A 15 -16.22 -48.89 69.76
N ASP A 16 -16.41 -47.57 69.73
CA ASP A 16 -15.33 -46.58 69.53
C ASP A 16 -14.19 -46.69 70.56
N ASP A 17 -14.51 -47.07 71.80
CA ASP A 17 -13.51 -47.32 72.87
C ASP A 17 -12.56 -48.50 72.58
N ASN A 18 -12.90 -49.35 71.61
CA ASN A 18 -12.03 -50.44 71.17
C ASN A 18 -10.96 -49.97 70.16
N TRP A 19 -11.04 -48.73 69.67
CA TRP A 19 -9.97 -48.15 68.87
C TRP A 19 -8.71 -48.04 69.73
N VAL A 20 -7.52 -48.22 69.15
CA VAL A 20 -6.22 -48.38 69.85
C VAL A 20 -6.02 -49.73 70.56
N SER A 21 -7.05 -50.31 71.19
CA SER A 21 -6.92 -51.62 71.87
C SER A 21 -7.17 -52.82 70.94
N LYS A 22 -8.01 -52.69 69.92
CA LYS A 22 -8.25 -53.68 68.86
C LYS A 22 -7.90 -53.08 67.50
N CYS A 23 -6.74 -53.47 66.95
CA CYS A 23 -6.26 -52.97 65.66
C CYS A 23 -6.43 -53.99 64.53
N PRO A 24 -6.61 -53.54 63.27
CA PRO A 24 -6.57 -54.44 62.12
C PRO A 24 -5.19 -55.10 61.99
N SER A 25 -5.16 -56.27 61.34
CA SER A 25 -3.89 -56.98 61.12
C SER A 25 -2.93 -56.17 60.25
N GLY A 26 -1.63 -56.26 60.55
CA GLY A 26 -0.57 -55.61 59.78
C GLY A 26 -0.61 -55.97 58.29
N CYS A 27 -0.96 -57.21 57.94
CA CYS A 27 -1.12 -57.61 56.54
C CYS A 27 -2.25 -56.86 55.81
N ARG A 28 -3.36 -56.55 56.50
CA ARG A 28 -4.45 -55.75 55.94
C ARG A 28 -4.04 -54.29 55.75
N LEU A 29 -3.37 -53.71 56.75
CA LEU A 29 -2.86 -52.34 56.64
C LEU A 29 -1.83 -52.21 55.53
N GLN A 30 -0.86 -53.12 55.46
CA GLN A 30 0.14 -53.15 54.40
C GLN A 30 -0.51 -53.25 53.02
N GLY A 31 -1.50 -54.13 52.86
CA GLY A 31 -2.24 -54.26 51.59
C GLY A 31 -2.95 -52.96 51.18
N LEU A 32 -3.59 -52.27 52.14
CA LEU A 32 -4.25 -50.99 51.89
C LEU A 32 -3.25 -49.86 51.58
N ILE A 33 -2.13 -49.80 52.30
CA ILE A 33 -1.06 -48.83 52.07
C ILE A 33 -0.48 -49.02 50.67
N SER A 34 -0.07 -50.24 50.31
CA SER A 34 0.47 -50.54 48.98
C SER A 34 -0.55 -50.30 47.87
N GLN A 35 -1.84 -50.59 48.10
CA GLN A 35 -2.89 -50.28 47.13
C GLN A 35 -3.05 -48.77 46.93
N MET A 36 -3.02 -47.99 48.02
CA MET A 36 -3.15 -46.53 47.97
C MET A 36 -1.92 -45.90 47.31
N GLU A 37 -0.72 -46.34 47.68
CA GLU A 37 0.55 -45.91 47.09
C GLU A 37 0.54 -46.15 45.56
N SER A 38 0.24 -47.36 45.12
CA SER A 38 0.15 -47.67 43.69
C SER A 38 -0.94 -46.84 42.97
N LYS A 39 -2.06 -46.55 43.63
CA LYS A 39 -3.12 -45.70 43.06
C LYS A 39 -2.67 -44.24 42.92
N VAL A 40 -1.94 -43.72 43.91
CA VAL A 40 -1.38 -42.35 43.88
C VAL A 40 -0.29 -42.26 42.82
N GLU A 41 0.63 -43.21 42.78
CA GLU A 41 1.70 -43.27 41.78
C GLU A 41 1.13 -43.26 40.36
N ARG A 42 0.16 -44.14 40.07
CA ARG A 42 -0.51 -44.16 38.74
C ARG A 42 -1.16 -42.83 38.39
N LYS A 43 -1.78 -42.15 39.35
CA LYS A 43 -2.39 -40.83 39.14
C LYS A 43 -1.32 -39.78 38.86
N LEU A 44 -0.23 -39.76 39.62
CA LEU A 44 0.89 -38.84 39.42
C LEU A 44 1.55 -39.07 38.06
N THR A 45 1.83 -40.32 37.69
CA THR A 45 2.37 -40.65 36.37
C THR A 45 1.45 -40.17 35.26
N LYS A 46 0.13 -40.33 35.39
CA LYS A 46 -0.84 -39.83 34.41
C LYS A 46 -0.81 -38.30 34.31
N LEU A 47 -0.82 -37.61 35.45
CA LEU A 47 -0.73 -36.15 35.50
C LEU A 47 0.56 -35.63 34.85
N CYS A 48 1.71 -36.19 35.20
CA CYS A 48 3.00 -35.81 34.60
C CYS A 48 3.03 -36.06 33.09
N LYS A 49 2.49 -37.20 32.63
CA LYS A 49 2.37 -37.50 31.19
C LYS A 49 1.50 -36.47 30.48
N THR A 50 0.34 -36.14 31.05
CA THR A 50 -0.56 -35.13 30.47
C THR A 50 0.08 -33.75 30.46
N ALA A 51 0.74 -33.33 31.54
CA ALA A 51 1.47 -32.07 31.61
C ALA A 51 2.53 -31.96 30.52
N LYS A 52 3.33 -33.02 30.34
CA LYS A 52 4.35 -33.06 29.27
C LYS A 52 3.75 -32.98 27.87
N ILE A 53 2.65 -33.68 27.61
CA ILE A 53 1.95 -33.60 26.32
C ILE A 53 1.48 -32.16 26.04
N HIS A 54 0.96 -31.46 27.05
CA HIS A 54 0.57 -30.07 26.90
C HIS A 54 1.76 -29.15 26.65
N GLU A 55 2.85 -29.32 27.39
CA GLU A 55 4.10 -28.58 27.18
C GLU A 55 4.62 -28.75 25.74
N ASP A 56 4.79 -29.99 25.29
CA ASP A 56 5.23 -30.32 23.92
C ASP A 56 4.27 -29.73 22.86
N ALA A 57 2.95 -29.75 23.13
CA ALA A 57 1.96 -29.18 22.24
C ALA A 57 2.03 -27.65 22.19
N THR A 58 2.27 -26.99 23.33
CA THR A 58 2.47 -25.53 23.36
C THR A 58 3.74 -25.12 22.61
N GLU A 59 4.85 -25.85 22.77
CA GLU A 59 6.08 -25.58 22.02
C GLU A 59 5.87 -25.68 20.51
N LYS A 60 5.21 -26.76 20.05
CA LYS A 60 4.87 -26.94 18.63
C LYS A 60 3.95 -25.83 18.11
N SER A 61 2.93 -25.46 18.88
CA SER A 61 2.02 -24.37 18.52
C SER A 61 2.78 -23.05 18.36
N MET A 62 3.69 -22.75 19.29
CA MET A 62 4.50 -21.54 19.24
C MET A 62 5.48 -21.55 18.06
N ALA A 63 6.07 -22.69 17.71
CA ALA A 63 6.93 -22.81 16.53
C ALA A 63 6.16 -22.52 15.23
N VAL A 64 4.93 -23.03 15.10
CA VAL A 64 4.05 -22.71 13.97
C VAL A 64 3.69 -21.23 13.95
N MET A 65 3.39 -20.64 15.12
CA MET A 65 3.10 -19.21 15.24
C MET A 65 4.29 -18.35 14.81
N THR A 66 5.52 -18.69 15.20
CA THR A 66 6.75 -18.01 14.76
C THR A 66 6.92 -18.13 13.25
N GLY A 67 6.67 -19.30 12.66
CA GLY A 67 6.70 -19.49 11.22
C GLY A 67 5.70 -18.59 10.48
N ALA A 68 4.46 -18.54 10.96
CA ALA A 68 3.42 -17.67 10.42
C ALA A 68 3.78 -16.18 10.57
N TYR A 69 4.30 -15.77 11.73
CA TYR A 69 4.78 -14.40 11.95
C TYR A 69 5.85 -14.02 10.93
N ASN A 70 6.89 -14.85 10.78
CA ASN A 70 8.00 -14.57 9.87
C ASN A 70 7.56 -14.52 8.40
N HIS A 71 6.61 -15.37 8.00
CA HIS A 71 6.02 -15.32 6.66
C HIS A 71 5.30 -13.98 6.42
N ASN A 72 4.40 -13.62 7.33
CA ASN A 72 3.65 -12.36 7.25
C ASN A 72 4.59 -11.14 7.32
N ARG A 73 5.63 -11.19 8.16
CA ARG A 73 6.64 -10.12 8.26
C ARG A 73 7.27 -9.80 6.91
N ARG A 74 7.72 -10.82 6.18
CA ARG A 74 8.34 -10.63 4.86
C ARG A 74 7.37 -9.96 3.89
N PHE A 75 6.11 -10.38 3.90
CA PHE A 75 5.08 -9.79 3.05
C PHE A 75 4.82 -8.33 3.43
N LEU A 76 4.66 -8.02 4.71
CA LEU A 76 4.41 -6.66 5.21
C LEU A 76 5.58 -5.72 4.91
N VAL A 77 6.83 -6.14 5.16
CA VAL A 77 8.03 -5.35 4.82
C VAL A 77 8.11 -5.10 3.32
N SER A 78 7.89 -6.14 2.50
CA SER A 78 7.90 -5.99 1.04
C SER A 78 6.85 -5.00 0.55
N ARG A 79 5.65 -5.05 1.14
CA ARG A 79 4.57 -4.11 0.83
C ARG A 79 4.93 -2.68 1.24
N TYR A 80 5.42 -2.49 2.46
CA TYR A 80 5.86 -1.20 2.98
C TYR A 80 6.91 -0.53 2.07
N VAL A 81 7.95 -1.28 1.68
CA VAL A 81 8.98 -0.79 0.75
C VAL A 81 8.40 -0.46 -0.63
N SER A 82 7.45 -1.25 -1.12
CA SER A 82 6.77 -0.97 -2.38
C SER A 82 5.92 0.29 -2.33
N GLU A 83 5.21 0.55 -1.23
CA GLU A 83 4.40 1.74 -1.03
C GLU A 83 5.28 3.01 -1.00
N LEU A 84 6.41 2.97 -0.27
CA LEU A 84 7.41 4.05 -0.28
C LEU A 84 7.92 4.36 -1.69
N LYS A 85 8.37 3.31 -2.40
CA LYS A 85 8.91 3.45 -3.76
C LYS A 85 7.87 4.00 -4.73
N PHE A 86 6.61 3.58 -4.58
CA PHE A 86 5.52 4.06 -5.42
C PHE A 86 5.28 5.57 -5.22
N VAL A 87 5.25 6.04 -3.98
CA VAL A 87 5.07 7.47 -3.68
C VAL A 87 6.25 8.29 -4.22
N GLU A 88 7.49 7.86 -4.00
CA GLU A 88 8.69 8.51 -4.54
C GLU A 88 8.62 8.63 -6.08
N GLN A 89 8.27 7.54 -6.76
CA GLN A 89 8.15 7.54 -8.23
C GLN A 89 7.02 8.43 -8.72
N SER A 90 5.89 8.46 -8.00
CA SER A 90 4.75 9.31 -8.33
C SER A 90 5.09 10.79 -8.21
N GLU A 91 5.89 11.19 -7.22
CA GLU A 91 6.34 12.56 -7.02
C GLU A 91 7.27 13.00 -8.16
N VAL A 92 8.25 12.16 -8.53
CA VAL A 92 9.14 12.41 -9.67
C VAL A 92 8.35 12.57 -10.97
N LEU A 93 7.32 11.75 -11.17
CA LEU A 93 6.45 11.84 -12.33
C LEU A 93 5.65 13.14 -12.33
N ALA A 94 5.08 13.52 -11.18
CA ALA A 94 4.33 14.76 -11.02
C ALA A 94 5.18 15.99 -11.38
N LEU A 95 6.41 16.07 -10.85
CA LEU A 95 7.35 17.15 -11.17
C LEU A 95 7.70 17.23 -12.66
N LYS A 96 7.96 16.08 -13.29
CA LYS A 96 8.26 16.00 -14.73
C LYS A 96 7.07 16.45 -15.57
N LEU A 97 5.86 16.02 -15.22
CA LEU A 97 4.64 16.38 -15.94
C LEU A 97 4.33 17.87 -15.79
N THR A 98 4.49 18.44 -14.59
CA THR A 98 4.34 19.88 -14.33
C THR A 98 5.33 20.70 -15.17
N SER A 99 6.60 20.28 -15.22
CA SER A 99 7.63 20.92 -16.06
C SER A 99 7.28 20.85 -17.56
N LEU A 100 6.86 19.68 -18.04
CA LEU A 100 6.45 19.48 -19.43
C LEU A 100 5.23 20.35 -19.79
N ARG A 101 4.24 20.43 -18.90
CA ARG A 101 3.05 21.28 -19.10
C ARG A 101 3.43 22.75 -19.21
N LYS A 102 4.27 23.26 -18.29
CA LYS A 102 4.79 24.65 -18.35
C LYS A 102 5.50 24.93 -19.68
N ARG A 103 6.38 24.01 -20.12
CA ARG A 103 7.10 24.14 -21.40
C ARG A 103 6.15 24.12 -22.59
N SER A 104 5.18 23.20 -22.60
CA SER A 104 4.16 23.08 -23.65
C SER A 104 3.32 24.34 -23.76
N SER A 105 2.85 24.89 -22.64
CA SER A 105 2.10 26.15 -22.62
C SER A 105 2.92 27.32 -23.18
N LYS A 106 4.19 27.43 -22.81
CA LYS A 106 5.10 28.46 -23.34
C LYS A 106 5.31 28.32 -24.86
N LEU A 107 5.49 27.09 -25.35
CA LEU A 107 5.63 26.80 -26.78
C LEU A 107 4.34 27.13 -27.54
N SER A 108 3.18 26.80 -26.98
CA SER A 108 1.87 27.11 -27.56
C SER A 108 1.67 28.63 -27.69
N LEU A 109 2.01 29.40 -26.65
CA LEU A 109 1.96 30.86 -26.70
C LEU A 109 2.90 31.43 -27.77
N LYS A 110 4.14 30.94 -27.83
CA LYS A 110 5.11 31.35 -28.86
C LYS A 110 4.64 31.01 -30.27
N LEU A 111 4.00 29.86 -30.47
CA LEU A 111 3.45 29.48 -31.76
C LEU A 111 2.30 30.42 -32.19
N LYS A 112 1.43 30.80 -31.24
CA LYS A 112 0.35 31.78 -31.51
C LYS A 112 0.91 33.15 -31.89
N GLU A 113 1.95 33.61 -31.20
CA GLU A 113 2.64 34.87 -31.51
C GLU A 113 3.25 34.84 -32.91
N VAL A 114 4.05 33.81 -33.23
CA VAL A 114 4.66 33.66 -34.56
C VAL A 114 3.59 33.56 -35.64
N ASN A 115 2.50 32.82 -35.41
CA ASN A 115 1.41 32.72 -36.39
C ASN A 115 0.76 34.09 -36.68
N ARG A 116 0.53 34.89 -35.63
CA ARG A 116 0.01 36.26 -35.78
C ARG A 116 0.98 37.15 -36.56
N ASP A 117 2.28 37.05 -36.26
CA ASP A 117 3.30 37.87 -36.92
C ASP A 117 3.46 37.48 -38.40
N VAL A 118 3.42 36.18 -38.72
CA VAL A 118 3.43 35.68 -40.10
C VAL A 118 2.16 36.11 -40.86
N GLN A 119 0.98 36.06 -40.21
CA GLN A 119 -0.25 36.57 -40.82
C GLN A 119 -0.15 38.05 -41.17
N LYS A 120 0.45 38.87 -40.29
CA LYS A 120 0.68 40.29 -40.54
C LYS A 120 1.66 40.48 -41.71
N GLN A 121 2.78 39.77 -41.69
CA GLN A 121 3.77 39.81 -42.77
C GLN A 121 3.19 39.42 -44.12
N LEU A 122 2.28 38.43 -44.17
CA LEU A 122 1.62 38.02 -45.41
C LEU A 122 0.74 39.14 -45.98
N VAL A 123 0.00 39.85 -45.12
CA VAL A 123 -0.82 41.01 -45.53
C VAL A 123 0.05 42.15 -46.03
N ASP A 124 1.14 42.45 -45.33
CA ASP A 124 2.09 43.49 -45.72
C ASP A 124 2.75 43.15 -47.07
N LEU A 125 3.20 41.90 -47.24
CA LEU A 125 3.80 41.40 -48.49
C LEU A 125 2.83 41.54 -49.66
N TYR A 126 1.58 41.09 -49.49
CA TYR A 126 0.54 41.23 -50.51
C TYR A 126 0.32 42.68 -50.92
N ARG A 127 0.22 43.58 -49.93
CA ARG A 127 0.05 45.03 -50.19
C ARG A 127 1.23 45.61 -50.95
N THR A 128 2.46 45.27 -50.55
CA THR A 128 3.67 45.74 -51.25
C THR A 128 3.76 45.20 -52.68
N GLU A 129 3.34 43.95 -52.92
CA GLU A 129 3.40 43.35 -54.25
C GLU A 129 2.39 43.99 -55.20
N VAL A 130 1.17 44.28 -54.72
CA VAL A 130 0.17 45.07 -55.47
C VAL A 130 0.66 46.49 -55.72
N GLU A 131 1.32 47.12 -54.74
CA GLU A 131 1.88 48.46 -54.92
C GLU A 131 2.98 48.48 -56.00
N VAL A 132 3.89 47.51 -55.98
CA VAL A 132 4.94 47.35 -57.00
C VAL A 132 4.33 47.13 -58.39
N ASP A 133 3.29 46.29 -58.51
CA ASP A 133 2.56 46.10 -59.78
C ASP A 133 1.99 47.40 -60.34
N VAL A 134 1.34 48.20 -59.49
CA VAL A 134 0.80 49.51 -59.87
C VAL A 134 1.91 50.48 -60.28
N GLN A 135 3.01 50.53 -59.52
CA GLN A 135 4.17 51.39 -59.83
C GLN A 135 4.82 51.02 -61.17
N LEU A 136 5.03 49.72 -61.44
CA LEU A 136 5.59 49.25 -62.71
C LEU A 136 4.65 49.58 -63.88
N ARG A 137 3.33 49.43 -63.69
CA ARG A 137 2.33 49.79 -64.72
C ARG A 137 2.30 51.29 -64.99
N ALA A 138 2.46 52.13 -63.97
CA ALA A 138 2.49 53.59 -64.10
C ALA A 138 3.68 54.08 -64.97
N CYS A 139 4.81 53.37 -64.96
CA CYS A 139 5.96 53.68 -65.81
C CYS A 139 5.69 53.50 -67.33
N SER A 140 4.60 52.84 -67.72
CA SER A 140 4.29 52.56 -69.14
C SER A 140 4.15 53.81 -70.02
N GLY A 141 3.75 54.94 -69.44
CA GLY A 141 3.67 56.23 -70.14
C GLY A 141 4.95 57.07 -70.10
N SER A 142 5.96 56.66 -69.34
CA SER A 142 7.18 57.47 -69.09
C SER A 142 8.48 56.77 -69.50
N CYS A 143 8.48 55.45 -69.62
CA CYS A 143 9.67 54.65 -69.93
C CYS A 143 9.61 54.03 -71.33
N LYS A 144 10.78 53.82 -71.95
CA LYS A 144 10.90 53.22 -73.30
C LYS A 144 10.50 51.74 -73.34
N LEU A 145 10.68 51.03 -72.22
CA LEU A 145 10.35 49.62 -72.07
C LEU A 145 9.52 49.43 -70.79
N VAL A 146 8.56 48.52 -70.85
CA VAL A 146 7.67 48.19 -69.74
C VAL A 146 7.87 46.72 -69.38
N PHE A 147 8.04 46.44 -68.09
CA PHE A 147 8.19 45.08 -67.61
C PHE A 147 6.80 44.46 -67.35
N PRO A 148 6.44 43.33 -67.98
CA PRO A 148 5.18 42.65 -67.72
C PRO A 148 5.27 41.95 -66.35
N PHE A 149 4.59 42.52 -65.36
CA PHE A 149 4.42 41.96 -64.02
C PHE A 149 2.93 41.80 -63.71
N SER A 150 2.57 40.81 -62.90
CA SER A 150 1.19 40.56 -62.46
C SER A 150 1.20 39.84 -61.13
N VAL A 151 0.34 40.27 -60.20
CA VAL A 151 0.22 39.68 -58.87
C VAL A 151 -0.60 38.40 -58.92
N ASP A 152 -0.11 37.32 -58.28
CA ASP A 152 -0.89 36.10 -58.07
C ASP A 152 -1.76 36.18 -56.81
N HIS A 153 -2.95 36.74 -56.97
CA HIS A 153 -3.92 36.88 -55.88
C HIS A 153 -4.38 35.54 -55.28
N HIS A 154 -4.41 34.46 -56.08
CA HIS A 154 -4.93 33.17 -55.64
C HIS A 154 -3.96 32.48 -54.66
N SER A 155 -2.66 32.57 -54.92
CA SER A 155 -1.63 32.04 -54.02
C SER A 155 -1.66 32.72 -52.65
N PHE A 156 -1.83 34.05 -52.60
CA PHE A 156 -1.98 34.77 -51.32
C PHE A 156 -3.24 34.38 -50.54
N GLN A 157 -4.38 34.20 -51.23
CA GLN A 157 -5.61 33.72 -50.59
C GLN A 157 -5.44 32.32 -50.00
N THR A 158 -4.76 31.43 -50.71
CA THR A 158 -4.49 30.06 -50.26
C THR A 158 -3.62 30.05 -49.00
N LEU A 159 -2.52 30.83 -49.00
CA LEU A 159 -1.66 30.98 -47.82
C LEU A 159 -2.41 31.58 -46.62
N GLN A 160 -3.30 32.55 -46.87
CA GLN A 160 -4.11 33.14 -45.81
C GLN A 160 -5.11 32.14 -45.22
N THR A 161 -5.72 31.28 -46.05
CA THR A 161 -6.59 30.21 -45.56
C THR A 161 -5.84 29.17 -44.74
N ASP A 162 -4.61 28.83 -45.13
CA ASP A 162 -3.78 27.83 -44.45
C ASP A 162 -3.25 28.31 -43.09
N LEU A 163 -2.91 29.60 -42.99
CA LEU A 163 -2.44 30.22 -41.74
C LEU A 163 -3.57 30.56 -40.77
N ARG A 164 -4.82 30.50 -41.21
CA ARG A 164 -5.97 30.77 -40.34
C ARG A 164 -5.98 29.74 -39.21
N PRO A 165 -6.19 30.15 -37.94
CA PRO A 165 -6.23 29.22 -36.83
C PRO A 165 -7.25 28.12 -37.12
N ARG A 166 -6.78 26.88 -37.25
CA ARG A 166 -7.67 25.73 -37.38
C ARG A 166 -8.19 25.42 -35.96
N ASP A 167 -9.31 26.02 -35.58
CA ASP A 167 -9.99 25.78 -34.28
C ASP A 167 -10.45 24.33 -34.07
N LYS A 168 -10.12 23.44 -35.00
CA LYS A 168 -10.47 22.02 -34.92
C LYS A 168 -9.19 21.25 -34.73
N THR A 169 -8.86 20.96 -33.48
CA THR A 169 -8.19 19.70 -33.13
C THR A 169 -9.15 18.56 -33.51
N PRO A 170 -8.95 17.86 -34.64
CA PRO A 170 -9.72 16.67 -34.91
C PRO A 170 -9.02 15.58 -34.10
N HIS A 171 -9.45 15.34 -32.86
CA HIS A 171 -9.30 14.07 -32.10
C HIS A 171 -9.60 14.20 -30.59
N GLN A 172 -9.93 15.36 -30.04
CA GLN A 172 -10.47 15.46 -28.67
C GLN A 172 -11.98 15.15 -28.63
N ARG A 173 -12.37 13.98 -29.15
CA ARG A 173 -13.63 13.33 -28.76
C ARG A 173 -13.33 12.38 -27.62
N ARG A 174 -13.38 12.90 -26.40
CA ARG A 174 -13.70 12.21 -25.15
C ARG A 174 -13.70 13.29 -24.09
N THR A 175 -14.89 13.61 -23.58
CA THR A 175 -15.14 14.26 -22.28
C THR A 175 -13.93 15.02 -21.74
N VAL A 176 -13.76 16.27 -22.19
CA VAL A 176 -12.78 17.18 -21.60
C VAL A 176 -13.35 17.59 -20.25
N VAL A 177 -13.13 16.74 -19.24
CA VAL A 177 -12.82 17.27 -17.92
C VAL A 177 -11.62 18.16 -18.19
N SER A 178 -11.77 19.46 -17.94
CA SER A 178 -10.68 20.42 -17.96
C SER A 178 -9.48 19.73 -17.28
N PRO A 179 -8.33 19.55 -17.95
CA PRO A 179 -7.20 18.92 -17.29
C PRO A 179 -6.94 19.74 -16.02
N PRO A 180 -6.93 19.10 -14.82
CA PRO A 180 -6.86 19.81 -13.54
C PRO A 180 -5.74 20.85 -13.59
N GLU A 181 -5.94 22.01 -12.97
CA GLU A 181 -5.00 23.14 -13.09
C GLU A 181 -3.58 22.71 -12.77
N ASP A 182 -3.43 21.86 -11.76
CA ASP A 182 -2.19 21.24 -11.34
C ASP A 182 -2.18 19.71 -11.47
N VAL A 183 -0.96 19.15 -11.46
CA VAL A 183 -0.74 17.71 -11.49
C VAL A 183 -0.92 17.17 -10.07
N PRO A 184 -1.77 16.16 -9.84
CA PRO A 184 -2.00 15.63 -8.50
C PRO A 184 -0.74 15.02 -7.91
N HIS A 185 -0.55 15.21 -6.61
CA HIS A 185 0.54 14.64 -5.83
C HIS A 185 0.00 13.53 -4.92
N MET A 186 0.72 12.40 -4.86
CA MET A 186 0.42 11.35 -3.90
C MET A 186 1.24 11.56 -2.64
N LYS A 187 0.61 11.38 -1.48
CA LYS A 187 1.25 11.42 -0.18
C LYS A 187 1.03 10.12 0.59
N LEU A 188 1.97 9.84 1.48
CA LEU A 188 1.94 8.71 2.39
C LEU A 188 1.66 9.23 3.80
N GLN A 189 0.60 8.75 4.43
CA GLN A 189 0.31 9.03 5.83
C GLN A 189 0.41 7.74 6.63
N THR A 190 1.11 7.79 7.75
CA THR A 190 1.12 6.71 8.74
C THR A 190 -0.20 6.71 9.50
N VAL A 191 -0.83 5.56 9.63
CA VAL A 191 -2.05 5.37 10.41
C VAL A 191 -1.68 5.09 11.86
N ASP A 192 -2.36 5.73 12.81
CA ASP A 192 -2.12 5.51 14.24
C ASP A 192 -2.36 4.06 14.64
N GLU A 193 -1.35 3.44 15.25
CA GLU A 193 -1.39 2.06 15.71
C GLU A 193 -2.04 1.96 17.09
N HIS A 194 -2.82 0.89 17.29
CA HIS A 194 -3.31 0.54 18.61
C HIS A 194 -2.18 -0.06 19.45
N PRO A 195 -2.03 0.30 20.73
CA PRO A 195 -0.97 -0.23 21.56
C PRO A 195 -1.12 -1.75 21.77
N THR A 196 -0.03 -2.48 21.54
CA THR A 196 0.06 -3.91 21.82
C THR A 196 -0.10 -4.18 23.32
N SER A 197 -0.87 -5.23 23.64
CA SER A 197 -1.08 -5.66 25.03
C SER A 197 0.23 -6.10 25.70
N PRO A 198 0.51 -5.64 26.94
CA PRO A 198 1.74 -5.98 27.66
C PRO A 198 1.85 -7.49 27.97
N GLU A 199 0.71 -8.19 28.06
CA GLU A 199 0.64 -9.63 28.27
C GLU A 199 1.32 -10.40 27.12
N TYR A 200 1.22 -9.92 25.88
CA TYR A 200 1.87 -10.57 24.75
C TYR A 200 3.39 -10.59 24.89
N LYS A 201 3.97 -9.47 25.36
CA LYS A 201 5.42 -9.34 25.59
C LYS A 201 5.91 -10.21 26.75
N SER A 202 5.03 -10.82 27.54
CA SER A 202 5.39 -11.76 28.62
C SER A 202 5.65 -13.18 28.13
N ILE A 203 5.20 -13.54 26.92
CA ILE A 203 5.30 -14.92 26.41
C ILE A 203 6.78 -15.28 26.13
N PRO A 204 7.30 -16.41 26.64
CA PRO A 204 8.71 -16.78 26.50
C PRO A 204 9.21 -16.84 25.05
N THR A 205 8.45 -17.45 24.15
CA THR A 205 8.82 -17.55 22.74
C THR A 205 8.81 -16.18 22.05
N VAL A 206 7.86 -15.30 22.41
CA VAL A 206 7.80 -13.93 21.87
C VAL A 206 9.07 -13.16 22.22
N ARG A 207 9.54 -13.28 23.47
CA ARG A 207 10.80 -12.66 23.91
C ARG A 207 12.02 -13.27 23.24
N ARG A 208 12.05 -14.60 23.11
CA ARG A 208 13.19 -15.33 22.51
C ARG A 208 13.34 -15.01 21.03
N GLU A 209 12.23 -15.01 20.29
CA GLU A 209 12.19 -14.82 18.84
C GLU A 209 12.00 -13.35 18.43
N LEU A 210 11.91 -12.43 19.41
CA LEU A 210 11.73 -10.99 19.20
C LEU A 210 10.53 -10.65 18.31
N LEU A 211 9.38 -11.28 18.58
CA LEU A 211 8.14 -11.05 17.83
C LEU A 211 7.52 -9.73 18.30
N THR A 212 7.64 -8.68 17.49
CA THR A 212 7.23 -7.30 17.83
C THR A 212 5.78 -6.99 17.48
N GLN A 213 4.97 -7.98 17.09
CA GLN A 213 3.66 -7.75 16.45
C GLN A 213 3.70 -6.74 15.29
N PHE A 214 4.84 -6.62 14.61
CA PHE A 214 5.03 -5.65 13.53
C PHE A 214 4.98 -4.17 13.97
N GLU A 215 5.15 -3.86 15.27
CA GLU A 215 5.28 -2.47 15.80
C GLU A 215 6.35 -1.64 15.06
N ASP A 216 7.32 -2.30 14.42
CA ASP A 216 8.40 -1.66 13.68
C ASP A 216 8.07 -1.39 12.20
N ILE A 217 6.92 -1.84 11.71
CA ILE A 217 6.47 -1.68 10.33
C ILE A 217 5.22 -0.79 10.34
N PRO A 218 5.38 0.53 10.12
CA PRO A 218 4.24 1.43 10.19
C PRO A 218 3.24 1.13 9.08
N GLN A 219 1.97 1.12 9.44
CA GLN A 219 0.90 0.96 8.47
C GLN A 219 0.66 2.29 7.73
N ASN A 220 0.85 2.28 6.42
CA ASN A 220 0.63 3.48 5.62
C ASN A 220 -0.72 3.48 4.92
N ARG A 221 -1.24 4.68 4.70
CA ARG A 221 -2.32 4.97 3.78
C ARG A 221 -1.81 5.93 2.72
N VAL A 222 -1.93 5.52 1.45
CA VAL A 222 -1.67 6.40 0.31
C VAL A 222 -2.93 7.19 0.02
N PHE A 223 -2.81 8.50 -0.10
CA PHE A 223 -3.89 9.38 -0.52
C PHE A 223 -3.40 10.35 -1.59
N MET A 224 -4.32 10.80 -2.43
CA MET A 224 -4.09 11.88 -3.35
C MET A 224 -4.36 13.17 -2.60
N GLU A 225 -3.39 14.08 -2.60
CA GLU A 225 -3.64 15.42 -2.08
C GLU A 225 -4.44 16.16 -3.15
N ASP A 226 -5.74 16.30 -2.89
CA ASP A 226 -6.56 17.30 -3.57
C ASP A 226 -6.12 18.65 -3.01
N LEU A 227 -5.53 19.49 -3.85
CA LEU A 227 -5.23 20.87 -3.50
C LEU A 227 -6.56 21.63 -3.44
N GLU A 228 -7.28 21.49 -2.32
CA GLU A 228 -8.14 22.57 -1.87
C GLU A 228 -7.23 23.78 -1.66
N THR A 229 -7.51 24.82 -2.42
CA THR A 229 -6.99 26.18 -2.28
C THR A 229 -6.61 26.46 -0.84
N GLU A 230 -5.33 26.73 -0.59
CA GLU A 230 -4.89 27.49 0.58
C GLU A 230 -5.65 28.82 0.54
N GLU A 231 -6.80 28.87 1.20
CA GLU A 231 -7.51 30.10 1.47
C GLU A 231 -6.64 30.91 2.44
N LEU A 232 -6.13 32.02 1.91
CA LEU A 232 -5.61 33.17 2.64
C LEU A 232 -6.31 33.35 4.00
N HIS A 233 -5.53 33.43 5.07
CA HIS A 233 -5.87 34.20 6.28
C HIS A 233 -4.88 35.36 6.40
#